data_AF-A0A962AWQ6-F1
#
_entry.id   AF-A0A962AWQ6-F1
#
_cell.length_a   1.000
_cell.length_b   1.000
_cell.length_c   1.000
_cell.angle_alpha   90.00
_cell.angle_beta   90.00
_cell.angle_gamma   90.00
#
_symmetry.space_group_name_H-M   'P 1'
#
loop_
_entity.id
_entity.type
_entity.pdbx_description
1 polymer ?
#
loop_
_entity_poly.entity_id
_entity_poly.type
_entity_poly.pdbx_seq_one_letter_code
_entity_poly.pdbx_strand_id
1 'polypeptide(L)' 'MGDADAKLRPWSSLTEAEQTELMVAYQPSLDAQALTCSFDAKLARMQDFLRTRGVSITEAEIRRPTSQARA' A
#
# COMPACT_ATOMS: atom_id res chain seq x y z
N MET A 1 8.51 21.28 -11.32
CA MET A 1 8.01 19.89 -11.24
C MET A 1 7.87 19.55 -9.76
N GLY A 2 6.69 19.61 -9.15
CA GLY A 2 6.63 19.40 -7.69
C GLY A 2 5.25 19.42 -7.05
N ASP A 3 4.24 18.74 -7.64
CA ASP A 3 2.89 18.67 -7.06
C ASP A 3 2.26 17.26 -7.17
N ALA A 4 3.05 16.22 -7.48
CA ALA A 4 2.51 14.86 -7.65
C ALA A 4 2.35 14.07 -6.33
N ASP A 5 3.05 14.47 -5.26
CA ASP A 5 3.00 13.78 -3.96
C ASP A 5 1.85 14.28 -3.07
N ALA A 6 1.43 15.54 -3.23
CA ALA A 6 0.41 16.20 -2.42
C ALA A 6 -1.03 15.68 -2.62
N LYS A 7 -1.24 14.69 -3.51
CA LYS A 7 -2.56 14.15 -3.84
C LYS A 7 -2.68 12.63 -3.65
N LEU A 8 -1.66 11.99 -3.07
CA LEU A 8 -1.73 10.56 -2.76
C LEU A 8 -2.68 10.35 -1.58
N ARG A 9 -3.64 9.44 -1.75
CA ARG A 9 -4.54 9.04 -0.65
C ARG A 9 -3.75 8.16 0.33
N PRO A 10 -3.78 8.44 1.64
CA PRO A 10 -3.13 7.57 2.59
C PRO A 10 -3.88 6.24 2.68
N TRP A 11 -3.13 5.15 2.88
CA TRP A 11 -3.68 3.80 2.96
C TRP A 11 -4.79 3.69 4.03
N SER A 12 -4.61 4.35 5.17
CA SER A 12 -5.60 4.37 6.27
C SER A 12 -6.90 5.10 5.94
N SER A 13 -6.92 5.92 4.88
CA SER A 13 -8.16 6.56 4.39
C SER A 13 -8.93 5.69 3.41
N LEU A 14 -8.36 4.57 2.95
CA LEU A 14 -9.06 3.63 2.08
C LEU A 14 -9.97 2.71 2.90
N THR A 15 -11.12 2.37 2.32
CA THR A 15 -12.00 1.35 2.88
C THR A 15 -11.35 -0.04 2.82
N GLU A 16 -11.80 -0.96 3.66
CA GLU A 16 -11.32 -2.36 3.62
C GLU A 16 -11.51 -3.00 2.24
N ALA A 17 -12.59 -2.64 1.53
CA ALA A 17 -12.85 -3.08 0.17
C ALA A 17 -11.76 -2.58 -0.80
N GLU A 18 -11.47 -1.27 -0.80
CA GLU A 18 -10.41 -0.69 -1.65
C GLU A 18 -9.02 -1.26 -1.32
N GLN A 19 -8.71 -1.43 -0.03
CA GLN A 19 -7.45 -2.05 0.39
C GLN A 19 -7.34 -3.48 -0.14
N THR A 20 -8.43 -4.25 -0.04
CA THR A 20 -8.49 -5.63 -0.55
C THR A 20 -8.32 -5.67 -2.06
N GLU A 21 -9.00 -4.81 -2.82
CA GLU A 21 -8.85 -4.74 -4.28
C GLU A 21 -7.40 -4.41 -4.69
N LEU A 22 -6.75 -3.48 -3.99
CA LEU A 22 -5.35 -3.15 -4.23
C LEU A 22 -4.41 -4.32 -3.90
N MET A 23 -4.66 -5.04 -2.81
CA MET A 23 -3.89 -6.22 -2.44
C MET A 23 -4.04 -7.36 -3.46
N VAL A 24 -5.27 -7.62 -3.92
CA VAL A 24 -5.55 -8.61 -4.97
C VAL A 24 -4.84 -8.22 -6.27
N ALA A 25 -4.88 -6.94 -6.64
CA ALA A 25 -4.18 -6.45 -7.81
C ALA A 25 -2.65 -6.47 -7.67
N TYR A 26 -2.12 -6.41 -6.44
CA TYR A 26 -0.69 -6.50 -6.15
C TYR A 26 -0.20 -7.96 -6.15
N GLN A 27 -1.05 -8.93 -5.86
CA GLN A 27 -0.72 -10.36 -5.83
C GLN A 27 0.10 -10.89 -7.04
N PRO A 28 -0.24 -10.59 -8.31
CA PRO A 28 0.59 -11.02 -9.45
C PRO A 28 1.97 -10.37 -9.47
N SER A 29 2.09 -9.14 -8.97
CA SER A 29 3.39 -8.47 -8.84
C SER A 29 4.24 -9.12 -7.75
N LEU A 30 3.63 -9.59 -6.66
CA LEU A 30 4.31 -10.36 -5.62
C LEU A 30 4.80 -11.72 -6.14
N ASP A 31 3.97 -12.41 -6.91
CA ASP A 31 4.28 -13.74 -7.46
C ASP A 31 5.44 -13.69 -8.47
N ALA A 32 5.51 -12.62 -9.27
CA ALA A 32 6.58 -12.40 -10.23
C ALA A 32 7.93 -11.99 -9.60
N GLN A 33 7.94 -11.62 -8.31
CA GLN A 33 9.13 -11.12 -7.64
C GLN A 33 9.85 -12.20 -6.84
N ALA A 34 11.18 -12.07 -6.73
CA ALA A 34 11.96 -12.94 -5.87
C ALA A 34 11.49 -12.83 -4.41
N LEU A 35 11.32 -14.00 -3.78
CA LEU A 35 10.98 -14.13 -2.37
C LEU A 35 12.04 -13.42 -1.54
N THR A 36 11.59 -12.45 -0.75
CA THR A 36 12.44 -11.70 0.17
C THR A 36 11.93 -11.89 1.59
N CYS A 37 12.83 -12.13 2.54
CA CYS A 37 12.51 -12.10 3.96
C CYS A 37 12.58 -10.67 4.53
N SER A 38 13.13 -9.71 3.78
CA SER A 38 13.29 -8.33 4.23
C SER A 38 11.96 -7.59 4.14
N PHE A 39 11.41 -7.20 5.29
CA PHE A 39 10.20 -6.40 5.38
C PHE A 39 10.33 -5.06 4.64
N ASP A 40 11.46 -4.37 4.81
CA ASP A 40 11.76 -3.10 4.13
C ASP A 40 11.67 -3.21 2.60
N ALA A 41 12.22 -4.29 2.04
CA ALA A 41 12.12 -4.56 0.61
C ALA A 41 10.66 -4.76 0.17
N LYS A 42 9.86 -5.53 0.94
CA LYS A 42 8.43 -5.71 0.66
C LYS A 42 7.67 -4.40 0.72
N LEU A 43 7.99 -3.55 1.70
CA LEU A 43 7.39 -2.25 1.89
C LEU A 43 7.70 -1.32 0.71
N ALA A 44 8.97 -1.23 0.30
CA ALA A 44 9.38 -0.42 -0.84
C ALA A 44 8.66 -0.86 -2.14
N ARG A 45 8.56 -2.17 -2.38
CA ARG A 45 7.84 -2.74 -3.54
C ARG A 45 6.34 -2.41 -3.52
N MET A 46 5.72 -2.50 -2.34
CA MET A 46 4.31 -2.15 -2.16
C MET A 46 4.07 -0.64 -2.32
N GLN A 47 4.95 0.19 -1.75
CA GLN A 47 4.89 1.65 -1.90
C GLN A 47 5.00 2.08 -3.36
N ASP A 48 5.90 1.46 -4.12
CA ASP A 48 6.05 1.74 -5.55
C ASP A 48 4.76 1.41 -6.31
N PHE A 49 4.22 0.20 -6.12
CA PHE A 49 2.94 -0.20 -6.71
C PHE A 49 1.80 0.75 -6.35
N LEU A 50 1.63 1.08 -5.08
CA LEU A 50 0.55 1.95 -4.61
C LEU A 50 0.72 3.39 -5.10
N ARG A 51 1.96 3.89 -5.23
CA ARG A 51 2.22 5.21 -5.78
C ARG A 51 1.70 5.34 -7.21
N THR A 52 1.82 4.30 -8.03
CA THR A 52 1.23 4.29 -9.39
C THR A 52 -0.30 4.36 -9.38
N ARG A 53 -0.93 3.93 -8.27
CA ARG A 53 -2.39 3.94 -8.04
C ARG A 53 -2.87 5.21 -7.34
N GLY A 54 -1.97 6.16 -7.04
CA GLY A 54 -2.31 7.37 -6.30
C GLY A 54 -2.49 7.15 -4.80
N VAL A 55 -1.87 6.12 -4.24
CA VAL A 55 -1.97 5.74 -2.82
C VAL A 55 -0.59 5.77 -2.18
N SER A 56 -0.50 6.29 -0.96
CA SER A 56 0.71 6.25 -0.14
C SER A 56 0.50 5.36 1.08
N ILE A 57 1.44 4.46 1.36
CA ILE A 57 1.43 3.64 2.57
C ILE A 57 2.73 3.84 3.36
N THR A 58 2.61 4.03 4.67
CA THR A 58 3.77 4.12 5.57
C THR A 58 3.90 2.87 6.45
N GLU A 59 5.10 2.62 6.98
CA GLU A 59 5.31 1.51 7.91
C GLU A 59 4.35 1.58 9.12
N ALA A 60 4.09 2.79 9.62
CA ALA A 60 3.20 3.01 10.76
C ALA A 60 1.78 2.50 10.49
N GLU A 61 1.28 2.63 9.26
CA GLU A 61 -0.04 2.15 8.84
C GLU A 61 -0.09 0.63 8.66
N ILE A 62 1.03 -0.01 8.30
CA ILE A 62 1.10 -1.47 8.23
C ILE A 62 1.18 -2.08 9.62
N ARG A 63 1.96 -1.46 10.51
CA ARG A 63 2.10 -1.91 11.91
C ARG A 63 0.84 -1.66 12.73
N ARG A 64 0.03 -0.67 12.36
CA ARG A 64 -1.30 -0.43 12.91
C ARG A 64 -2.34 -0.76 11.84
N PRO A 65 -2.70 -2.05 11.65
CA PRO A 65 -3.88 -2.34 10.86
C PRO A 65 -5.01 -1.52 11.44
N THR A 66 -5.55 -0.60 10.65
CA THR A 66 -6.58 0.31 11.11
C THR A 66 -7.78 -0.55 11.48
N SER A 67 -7.96 -0.86 12.77
CA SER A 67 -9.20 -1.42 13.32
C SER A 67 -10.35 -0.41 13.24
N GLN A 68 -10.33 0.53 12.30
CA GLN A 68 -11.44 1.42 11.99
C GLN A 68 -12.40 0.73 11.02
N ALA A 69 -12.90 -0.42 11.44
CA ALA A 69 -14.23 -0.84 11.09
C ALA A 69 -15.11 -0.57 12.32
N ARG A 70 -16.14 0.26 12.11
CA ARG A 70 -17.33 0.51 12.94
C ARG A 70 -17.27 1.73 13.88
N ALA A 71 -17.81 2.83 13.37
CA ALA A 71 -18.96 3.47 14.02
C ALA A 71 -20.24 2.73 13.56
#